data_AF-A0A0G0A889-F1
#
_entry.id   AF-A0A0G0A889-F1
#
_cell.length_a   1.000
_cell.length_b   1.000
_cell.length_c   1.000
_cell.angle_alpha   90.00
_cell.angle_beta   90.00
_cell.angle_gamma   90.00
#
_symmetry.space_group_name_H-M   'P 1'
#
loop_
_entity.id
_entity.type
_entity.pdbx_description
1 polymer ?
#
loop_
_entity_poly.entity_id
_entity_poly.type
_entity_poly.pdbx_seq_one_letter_code
_entity_poly.pdbx_strand_id
1 'polypeptide(L)' 'MQFSIMTVFALAAVAVAAAPAGIAKRDVVSNNIPANVPAMTDASGNVIPFKAEDVYVAPN' A
#
# COMPACT_ATOMS: atom_id res chain seq x y z
N MET A 1 -29.29 -32.62 -5.95
CA MET A 1 -28.67 -31.61 -5.07
C MET A 1 -29.32 -30.27 -5.38
N GLN A 2 -30.13 -29.74 -4.46
CA GLN A 2 -30.80 -28.45 -4.67
C GLN A 2 -29.96 -27.36 -4.00
N PHE A 3 -29.33 -26.50 -4.80
CA PHE A 3 -28.63 -25.34 -4.27
C PHE A 3 -29.64 -24.39 -3.65
N SER A 4 -29.48 -24.12 -2.36
CA SER A 4 -30.35 -23.20 -1.62
C SER A 4 -30.03 -21.77 -2.02
N ILE A 5 -31.02 -20.89 -2.04
CA ILE A 5 -30.83 -19.43 -2.20
C ILE A 5 -29.74 -18.87 -1.26
N MET A 6 -29.59 -19.45 -0.07
CA MET A 6 -28.53 -19.11 0.89
C MET A 6 -27.12 -19.36 0.34
N THR A 7 -26.93 -20.42 -0.46
CA THR A 7 -25.62 -20.72 -1.08
C THR A 7 -25.22 -19.71 -2.15
N VAL A 8 -26.20 -19.12 -2.86
CA VAL A 8 -25.94 -18.05 -3.84
C VAL A 8 -25.51 -16.76 -3.14
N PHE A 9 -26.18 -16.41 -2.03
CA PHE A 9 -25.81 -15.25 -1.22
C PHE A 9 -24.45 -15.40 -0.55
N ALA A 10 -24.13 -16.59 -0.04
CA ALA A 10 -22.82 -16.87 0.54
C ALA A 10 -21.69 -16.71 -0.50
N LEU A 11 -21.89 -17.19 -1.73
CA LEU A 11 -20.93 -17.02 -2.81
C LEU A 11 -20.74 -15.56 -3.21
N ALA A 12 -21.83 -14.78 -3.29
CA ALA A 12 -21.76 -13.35 -3.60
C ALA A 12 -21.02 -12.56 -2.51
N ALA A 13 -21.24 -12.88 -1.23
CA ALA A 13 -20.54 -12.24 -0.12
C ALA A 13 -19.03 -12.52 -0.15
N VAL A 14 -18.62 -13.74 -0.46
CA VAL A 14 -17.19 -14.10 -0.61
C VAL A 14 -16.57 -13.37 -1.80
N ALA A 15 -17.28 -13.23 -2.93
CA ALA A 15 -16.77 -12.50 -4.09
C ALA A 15 -16.53 -11.00 -3.79
N VAL A 16 -17.40 -10.37 -2.99
CA VAL A 16 -17.25 -8.96 -2.60
C VAL A 16 -16.16 -8.79 -1.53
N ALA A 17 -16.06 -9.72 -0.57
CA ALA A 17 -15.02 -9.68 0.47
C ALA A 17 -13.62 -10.04 -0.05
N ALA A 18 -13.54 -10.88 -1.09
CA ALA A 18 -12.30 -11.26 -1.76
C ALA A 18 -11.91 -10.30 -2.88
N ALA A 19 -12.69 -9.23 -3.12
CA ALA A 19 -12.18 -8.11 -3.90
C ALA A 19 -10.83 -7.73 -3.29
N PRO A 20 -9.76 -7.59 -4.09
CA PRO A 20 -8.46 -7.26 -3.56
C PRO A 20 -8.60 -5.89 -2.91
N ALA A 21 -8.79 -5.87 -1.58
CA ALA A 21 -8.33 -4.78 -0.75
C ALA A 21 -6.84 -4.76 -1.05
N GLY A 22 -6.47 -3.92 -2.04
CA GLY A 22 -5.13 -3.90 -2.58
C GLY A 22 -4.21 -3.88 -1.38
N ILE A 23 -3.39 -4.92 -1.24
CA ILE A 23 -2.21 -4.83 -0.38
C ILE A 23 -1.64 -3.49 -0.78
N ALA A 24 -1.57 -2.52 0.14
CA ALA A 24 -0.97 -1.23 -0.13
C ALA A 24 0.49 -1.54 -0.45
N LYS A 25 0.75 -1.86 -1.71
CA LYS A 25 2.07 -2.14 -2.20
C LYS A 25 2.73 -0.79 -2.12
N ARG A 26 3.90 -0.76 -1.50
CA ARG A 26 4.77 0.40 -1.44
C ARG A 26 4.95 0.91 -2.87
N ASP A 27 4.24 1.99 -3.22
CA ASP A 27 4.34 2.58 -4.54
C ASP A 27 5.71 3.23 -4.63
N VAL A 28 6.55 2.65 -5.49
CA VAL A 28 7.86 3.21 -5.81
C VAL A 28 7.60 4.29 -6.85
N VAL A 29 7.21 5.47 -6.38
CA VAL A 29 6.87 6.64 -7.22
C VAL A 29 8.06 7.09 -8.07
N SER A 30 9.29 6.68 -7.70
CA SER A 30 10.48 6.79 -8.54
C SER A 30 11.22 5.47 -8.58
N ASN A 31 11.13 4.74 -9.69
CA ASN A 31 11.88 3.49 -9.93
C ASN A 31 13.40 3.71 -10.08
N ASN A 32 13.88 4.91 -9.72
CA ASN A 32 15.21 5.41 -10.01
C ASN A 32 15.98 5.82 -8.74
N ILE A 33 15.52 5.44 -7.54
CA ILE A 33 16.29 5.59 -6.30
C ILE A 33 17.44 4.58 -6.35
N PRO A 34 18.71 5.01 -6.51
CA PRO A 34 19.83 4.08 -6.48
C PRO A 34 19.94 3.47 -5.08
N ALA A 35 20.30 2.19 -4.97
CA ALA A 35 20.47 1.51 -3.68
C ALA A 35 21.55 2.15 -2.79
N ASN A 36 22.41 3.01 -3.36
CA ASN A 36 23.45 3.76 -2.66
C ASN A 36 22.96 5.08 -2.07
N VAL A 37 21.71 5.48 -2.30
CA VAL A 37 21.14 6.74 -1.80
C VAL A 37 20.18 6.44 -0.65
N PRO A 38 20.33 7.11 0.51
CA PRO A 38 19.37 6.99 1.60
C PRO A 38 17.96 7.38 1.11
N ALA A 39 16.93 6.67 1.59
CA ALA A 39 15.55 6.88 1.19
C ALA A 39 14.66 7.06 2.43
N MET A 40 13.52 7.73 2.24
CA MET A 40 12.49 7.91 3.26
C MET A 40 11.09 7.66 2.69
N THR A 41 10.10 7.53 3.58
CA THR A 41 8.70 7.30 3.21
C THR A 41 7.92 8.60 3.35
N ASP A 42 7.16 8.98 2.33
CA ASP A 42 6.29 10.16 2.37
C ASP A 42 4.96 9.90 3.12
N ALA A 43 4.13 10.93 3.28
CA ALA A 43 2.83 10.84 3.96
C ALA A 43 1.82 9.91 3.26
N SER A 44 2.04 9.59 2.00
CA SER A 44 1.21 8.69 1.20
C SER A 44 1.74 7.25 1.16
N GLY A 45 2.88 6.97 1.81
CA GLY A 45 3.49 5.64 1.86
C GLY A 45 4.45 5.34 0.70
N ASN A 46 4.84 6.35 -0.09
CA ASN A 46 5.74 6.18 -1.22
C ASN A 46 7.21 6.28 -0.79
N VAL A 47 8.09 5.58 -1.52
CA VAL A 47 9.54 5.70 -1.32
C VAL A 47 10.11 6.84 -2.14
N ILE A 48 10.75 7.78 -1.45
CA ILE A 48 11.39 8.97 -2.04
C ILE A 48 12.87 9.06 -1.58
N PRO A 49 13.75 9.77 -2.31
CA PRO A 49 15.11 10.00 -1.85
C PRO A 49 15.09 10.83 -0.56
N PHE A 50 16.01 10.54 0.35
CA PHE A 50 16.19 11.32 1.56
C PHE A 50 16.61 12.76 1.23
N LYS A 51 15.98 13.73 1.90
CA LYS A 51 16.32 15.16 1.83
C LYS A 51 16.51 15.68 3.25
N ALA A 52 17.74 16.07 3.58
CA ALA A 52 18.08 16.56 4.92
C ALA A 52 17.34 17.88 5.26
N GLU A 53 16.99 18.67 4.24
CA GLU A 53 16.21 19.91 4.35
C GLU A 53 14.83 19.68 5.00
N ASP A 54 14.26 18.49 4.80
CA ASP A 54 12.92 18.13 5.30
C ASP A 54 12.98 17.49 6.70
N VAL A 55 14.18 17.33 7.28
CA VAL A 55 14.36 16.74 8.60
C VAL A 55 14.41 17.83 9.66
N TYR A 56 13.54 17.71 10.67
CA TYR A 56 13.61 18.55 11.84
C TYR A 56 14.93 18.36 12.58
N VAL A 57 15.70 19.44 12.73
CA VAL A 57 16.91 19.48 13.56
C VAL A 57 16.60 20.33 14.79
N ALA A 58 16.76 19.74 15.98
CA ALA A 58 16.56 20.46 17.23
C ALA A 58 17.60 21.60 17.36
N PRO A 59 17.20 22.81 17.78
CA PRO A 59 18.15 23.89 18.02
C PRO A 59 19.05 23.56 19.22
N ASN A 60 20.35 23.89 19.08
CA ASN A 60 21.34 23.75 20.15
C ASN A 60 21.26 24.90 21.17
#